data_AF-A0A3B8QN14-F1
#
_entry.id   AF-A0A3B8QN14-F1
#
_cell.length_a   1.000
_cell.length_b   1.000
_cell.length_c   1.000
_cell.angle_alpha   90.00
_cell.angle_beta   90.00
_cell.angle_gamma   90.00
#
_symmetry.space_group_name_H-M   'P 1'
#
loop_
_entity.id
_entity.type
_entity.pdbx_description
1 polymer ?
#
loop_
_entity_poly.entity_id
_entity_poly.type
_entity_poly.pdbx_seq_one_letter_code
_entity_poly.pdbx_strand_id
1 'polypeptide(L)' 'MNKYGGPKDRGHADRYYGRSAKPHKMELIPAKWKTVYTLSDQEVREYMDGYREEEDRKDLGDHEFVR' A
#
# COMPACT_ATOMS: atom_id res chain seq x y z
N MET A 1 13.41 12.08 -5.42
CA MET A 1 12.04 11.68 -5.03
C MET A 1 11.80 10.28 -5.60
N ASN A 2 11.56 9.29 -4.74
CA ASN A 2 11.33 7.90 -5.16
C ASN A 2 9.95 7.83 -5.84
N LYS A 3 9.88 7.46 -7.12
CA LYS A 3 8.64 7.52 -7.95
C LYS A 3 7.53 6.54 -7.51
N TYR A 4 7.75 5.77 -6.45
CA TYR A 4 6.94 4.62 -6.04
C TYR A 4 6.29 4.76 -4.66
N GLY A 5 6.32 5.97 -4.09
CA GLY A 5 5.86 6.23 -2.72
C GLY A 5 6.77 5.63 -1.65
N GLY A 6 6.83 6.28 -0.50
CA GLY A 6 7.48 5.75 0.71
C GLY A 6 6.73 4.54 1.26
N PRO A 7 7.28 3.86 2.29
CA PRO A 7 6.59 2.74 2.93
C PRO A 7 5.20 3.11 3.44
N LYS A 8 5.06 4.32 4.01
CA LYS A 8 3.78 4.87 4.47
C LYS A 8 2.74 4.98 3.35
N ASP A 9 3.12 5.53 2.19
CA ASP A 9 2.23 5.67 1.03
C ASP A 9 1.73 4.30 0.53
N ARG A 10 2.59 3.27 0.60
CA ARG A 10 2.21 1.90 0.21
C ARG A 10 1.21 1.28 1.19
N GLY A 11 1.38 1.54 2.49
CA GLY A 11 0.43 1.13 3.52
C GLY A 11 -0.94 1.79 3.32
N HIS A 12 -0.94 3.10 3.10
CA HIS A 12 -2.13 3.87 2.80
C HIS A 12 -2.84 3.33 1.56
N ALA A 13 -2.12 3.13 0.44
CA ALA A 13 -2.69 2.58 -0.78
C ALA A 13 -3.32 1.19 -0.59
N ASP A 14 -2.64 0.28 0.11
CA ASP A 14 -3.20 -1.05 0.35
C ASP A 14 -4.47 -0.98 1.21
N ARG A 15 -4.51 -0.12 2.23
CA ARG A 15 -5.71 0.12 3.03
C ARG A 15 -6.83 0.76 2.20
N TYR A 16 -6.50 1.77 1.39
CA TYR A 16 -7.41 2.50 0.52
C TYR A 16 -8.15 1.56 -0.44
N TYR A 17 -7.42 0.65 -1.08
CA TYR A 17 -7.97 -0.34 -2.01
C TYR A 17 -8.51 -1.61 -1.31
N GLY A 18 -8.61 -1.62 0.02
CA GLY A 18 -9.15 -2.76 0.77
C GLY A 18 -8.28 -4.03 0.74
N ARG A 19 -7.00 -3.91 0.42
CA ARG A 19 -6.03 -5.02 0.42
C ARG A 19 -5.61 -5.36 1.84
N SER A 20 -5.17 -6.59 2.07
CA SER A 20 -4.58 -6.99 3.35
C SER A 20 -3.24 -6.29 3.58
N ALA A 21 -2.92 -5.96 4.83
CA ALA A 21 -1.61 -5.45 5.22
C ALA A 21 -0.50 -6.44 4.85
N LYS A 22 0.22 -6.15 3.77
CA LYS A 22 1.33 -6.93 3.25
C LYS A 22 2.49 -5.97 2.97
N PRO A 23 3.36 -5.69 3.95
CA PRO A 23 4.51 -4.82 3.75
C PRO A 23 5.34 -5.28 2.55
N HIS A 24 5.44 -4.45 1.52
CA HIS A 24 6.17 -4.75 0.30
C HIS A 24 6.77 -3.48 -0.32
N LYS A 25 7.75 -3.63 -1.22
CA LYS A 25 8.27 -2.56 -2.09
C LYS A 25 8.55 -3.09 -3.50
N MET A 26 8.53 -2.19 -4.48
CA MET A 26 9.01 -2.49 -5.82
C MET A 26 10.49 -2.12 -5.91
N GLU A 27 11.32 -3.09 -6.26
CA GLU A 27 12.73 -2.87 -6.51
C GLU A 27 13.06 -3.22 -7.97
N LEU A 28 13.94 -2.41 -8.55
CA LEU A 28 14.53 -2.71 -9.84
C LEU A 28 15.70 -3.66 -9.60
N ILE A 29 15.50 -4.93 -9.94
CA ILE A 29 16.60 -5.87 -10.14
C ILE A 29 17.02 -5.81 -11.62
N PRO A 30 18.23 -6.26 -12.00
CA PRO A 30 18.73 -6.09 -13.37
C PRO A 30 17.69 -6.43 -14.45
N ALA A 31 17.30 -5.41 -15.21
CA ALA A 31 16.31 -5.42 -16.29
C ALA A 31 14.86 -5.81 -15.92
N LYS A 32 14.48 -5.96 -14.63
CA LYS A 32 13.11 -6.34 -14.22
C LYS A 32 12.66 -5.67 -12.92
N TRP A 33 11.42 -5.20 -12.88
CA TRP A 33 10.76 -4.81 -11.64
C TRP A 33 10.31 -6.05 -10.88
N LYS A 34 10.61 -6.12 -9.59
CA LYS A 34 10.19 -7.22 -8.71
C LYS A 34 9.60 -6.66 -7.42
N THR A 35 8.53 -7.30 -6.95
CA THR A 35 8.00 -7.07 -5.61
C THR A 35 8.88 -7.79 -4.59
N VAL A 36 9.38 -7.04 -3.62
CA VAL A 36 10.21 -7.53 -2.52
C VAL A 36 9.43 -7.36 -1.22
N TYR A 37 9.39 -8.42 -0.42
CA TYR A 37 8.74 -8.46 0.90
C TYR A 37 9.74 -8.34 2.05
N THR A 38 11.03 -8.42 1.75
CA THR A 38 12.11 -8.19 2.71
C THR A 38 12.31 -6.68 2.86
N LEU A 39 11.78 -6.13 3.94
CA LEU A 39 11.87 -4.72 4.31
C LEU A 39 12.65 -4.60 5.62
N SER A 40 13.29 -3.45 5.83
CA SER A 40 13.83 -3.11 7.15
C SER A 40 12.71 -2.94 8.17
N ASP A 41 13.01 -3.10 9.46
CA ASP A 41 12.04 -2.90 10.55
C ASP A 41 11.40 -1.50 10.51
N GLN A 42 12.18 -0.48 10.12
CA GLN A 42 11.68 0.88 9.96
C GLN A 42 10.65 0.97 8.82
N GLU A 43 10.96 0.40 7.64
CA GLU A 43 10.02 0.41 6.52
C GLU A 43 8.73 -0.37 6.83
N VAL A 44 8.82 -1.46 7.61
CA VAL A 44 7.64 -2.21 8.06
C VAL A 44 6.79 -1.34 9.00
N ARG A 45 7.41 -0.63 9.95
CA ARG A 45 6.70 0.29 10.86
C ARG A 45 5.98 1.39 10.07
N GLU A 46 6.70 2.09 9.21
CA GLU A 46 6.14 3.17 8.39
C GLU A 46 4.99 2.68 7.49
N TYR A 47 5.13 1.48 6.90
CA TYR A 47 4.03 0.85 6.14
C TYR A 47 2.81 0.57 7.02
N MET A 48 3.01 0.00 8.20
CA MET A 48 1.90 -0.32 9.11
C MET A 48 1.23 0.94 9.64
N ASP A 49 1.99 2.01 9.88
CA ASP A 49 1.43 3.30 10.28
C ASP A 49 0.54 3.87 9.17
N GLY A 50 1.01 3.87 7.92
CA GLY A 50 0.18 4.30 6.78
C GLY A 50 -1.08 3.44 6.58
N TYR A 51 -0.99 2.12 6.79
CA TYR A 51 -2.14 1.23 6.70
C TYR A 51 -3.18 1.44 7.81
N ARG A 52 -2.74 1.87 9.00
CA ARG A 52 -3.61 2.14 10.15
C ARG A 52 -4.24 3.54 10.08
N GLU A 53 -3.49 4.52 9.60
CA GLU A 53 -3.93 5.92 9.47
C GLU A 53 -4.89 6.15 8.31
N GLU A 54 -4.91 5.28 7.30
CA GLU A 54 -5.88 5.39 6.21
C GLU A 54 -7.30 5.03 6.68
N GLU A 55 -8.08 6.09 6.88
CA GLU A 55 -9.48 6.10 7.30
C GLU A 55 -10.44 6.36 6.12
N ASP A 56 -9.97 6.97 5.02
CA ASP A 56 -10.74 7.29 3.82
C ASP A 56 -10.65 6.15 2.81
N ARG A 57 -11.02 4.95 3.25
CA ARG A 57 -11.09 3.78 2.37
C ARG A 57 -11.92 4.13 1.15
N LYS A 58 -11.48 3.67 -0.03
CA LYS A 58 -12.23 3.85 -1.27
C LYS A 58 -13.62 3.25 -1.12
N ASP A 59 -14.59 4.10 -0.81
CA ASP A 59 -16.00 3.76 -0.84
C ASP A 59 -16.37 3.68 -2.32
N LEU A 60 -16.29 2.46 -2.87
CA LEU A 60 -16.75 2.13 -4.21
C LEU A 60 -18.27 2.16 -4.14
N GLY A 61 -18.83 3.38 -4.09
CA GLY A 61 -20.19 3.69 -3.66
C GLY A 61 -21.17 2.58 -3.94
N ASP A 62 -21.91 2.18 -2.90
CA ASP A 62 -23.03 1.27 -3.00
C ASP A 62 -23.81 1.62 -4.26
N HIS A 63 -23.68 0.76 -5.27
CA HIS A 63 -24.57 0.79 -6.40
C HIS A 63 -25.94 0.43 -5.82
N GLU A 64 -26.69 1.46 -5.42
CA GLU A 64 -28.13 1.38 -5.29
C GLU A 64 -28.67 0.94 -6.64
N PHE A 65 -28.77 -0.38 -6.80
CA PHE A 65 -29.71 -0.98 -7.74
C PHE A 65 -31.09 -0.63 -7.19
N VAL A 66 -31.56 0.57 -7.54
CA VAL A 66 -32.97 0.94 -7.46
C VAL A 66 -33.74 -0.14 -8.22
N ARG A 67 -34.50 -0.93 -7.50
CA ARG A 67 -35.39 -1.96 -8.06
C ARG A 67 -36.84 -1.53 -7.93
#